data_AF-A0A0X3NLS5-F1
#
_entry.id   AF-A0A0X3NLS5-F1
#
_cell.length_a   1.000
_cell.length_b   1.000
_cell.length_c   1.000
_cell.angle_alpha   90.00
_cell.angle_beta   90.00
_cell.angle_gamma   90.00
#
_symmetry.space_group_name_H-M   'P 1'
#
loop_
_entity.id
_entity.type
_entity.pdbx_description
1 polymer ?
#
loop_
_entity_poly.entity_id
_entity_poly.type
_entity_poly.pdbx_seq_one_letter_code
_entity_poly.pdbx_strand_id
1 'polypeptide(L)'
;MSTPRSVNGPQYTRPLVALLDGRDCSIEMPLLKDVATVAFCDASATSEIHEKVLNEAFGALLWHTIKLNREDLQKFKSLKIIVRIGSGYDNVDIKAAGELGIAVCNVPGYGIEEAADTAMCHILTLYRRTYWLADMVRSGKRINNPEQLKEAAVGSARIRGDTLGIIGLGRVGSAVALRAQAFGFRVTFYDPYLSDGIERSLGIERVYQLQDLLYASDCVTLHCSLTEQNRHMINEETIKIMRKGAFLINTARGGLVDEAALAAALKSGFIRAAALDVTDPEPFSSNSPLKDAPNLIVTPHMAYYSENSMREMREAAAHEIRRAVTSRIPSCLRNCVNKEYLMGGICGSLNTHPALGGPGALNNTAGNAAAAVAAALGISSLTGSSINSTIGLPLPPSLLGAAANFPITSIGASSSGNGGVPSAGGILTNSGGPTAIPALLPPSGNPHLPQNAMAPYAPFLPPGLTAGMGLPQLNQTPISRPGNSPASNGTGSTASSGSPSVTSVPSGIDNMHASLAAAVSAFNPGYALRCAYPPFG
;
A
#
# COMPACT_ATOMS: atom_id res chain seq x y z
N MET A 1 -51.76 39.51 31.93
CA MET A 1 -51.32 38.63 30.82
C MET A 1 -50.21 37.75 31.34
N SER A 2 -50.31 36.43 31.17
CA SER A 2 -49.33 35.46 31.70
C SER A 2 -48.42 35.01 30.57
N THR A 3 -47.13 35.33 30.63
CA THR A 3 -46.15 34.77 29.69
C THR A 3 -45.85 33.32 30.07
N PRO A 4 -45.87 32.36 29.12
CA PRO A 4 -45.51 30.99 29.43
C PRO A 4 -44.00 30.89 29.69
N ARG A 5 -43.61 30.24 30.79
CA ARG A 5 -42.22 29.78 30.96
C ARG A 5 -41.93 28.77 29.85
N SER A 6 -40.90 29.03 29.05
CA SER A 6 -40.34 28.00 28.18
C SER A 6 -39.85 26.84 29.05
N VAL A 7 -40.39 25.65 28.82
CA VAL A 7 -39.94 24.44 29.51
C VAL A 7 -38.69 23.96 28.81
N ASN A 8 -37.53 24.12 29.47
CA ASN A 8 -36.29 23.51 29.01
C ASN A 8 -36.47 21.99 29.00
N GLY A 9 -36.60 21.41 27.81
CA GLY A 9 -36.44 19.97 27.61
C GLY A 9 -35.02 19.52 27.98
N PRO A 10 -34.78 18.21 28.12
CA PRO A 10 -33.44 17.70 28.40
C PRO A 10 -32.48 18.17 27.31
N GLN A 11 -31.39 18.85 27.72
CA GLN A 11 -30.30 19.17 26.82
C GLN A 11 -29.66 17.85 26.36
N TYR A 12 -29.99 17.41 25.15
CA TYR A 12 -29.24 16.35 24.48
C TYR A 12 -27.82 16.85 24.22
N THR A 13 -26.91 16.56 25.15
CA THR A 13 -25.48 16.77 25.00
C THR A 13 -25.01 15.98 23.79
N ARG A 14 -24.62 16.69 22.73
CA ARG A 14 -24.18 16.07 21.47
C ARG A 14 -22.97 15.19 21.75
N PRO A 15 -22.99 13.90 21.40
CA PRO A 15 -21.92 12.96 21.71
C PRO A 15 -20.57 13.48 21.20
N LEU A 16 -19.54 13.35 22.05
CA LEU A 16 -18.18 13.75 21.71
C LEU A 16 -17.56 12.71 20.77
N VAL A 17 -17.02 13.18 19.65
CA VAL A 17 -16.22 12.42 18.69
C VAL A 17 -14.84 13.04 18.66
N ALA A 18 -13.80 12.25 18.92
CA ALA A 18 -12.42 12.74 18.98
C ALA A 18 -11.55 12.12 17.88
N LEU A 19 -10.86 12.96 17.11
CA LEU A 19 -9.70 12.56 16.30
C LEU A 19 -8.47 12.48 17.21
N LEU A 20 -7.96 11.29 17.45
CA LEU A 20 -6.92 11.08 18.47
C LEU A 20 -5.55 11.59 18.01
N ASP A 21 -5.07 11.11 16.87
CA ASP A 21 -3.69 11.20 16.38
C ASP A 21 -3.56 12.09 15.13
N GLY A 22 -4.38 13.13 15.07
CA GLY A 22 -4.28 14.18 14.05
C GLY A 22 -4.94 15.48 14.50
N ARG A 23 -4.65 16.56 13.76
CA ARG A 23 -5.06 17.95 14.09
C ARG A 23 -6.19 18.50 13.22
N ASP A 24 -6.28 18.07 11.97
CA ASP A 24 -7.27 18.58 11.02
C ASP A 24 -8.58 17.78 11.08
N CYS A 25 -9.70 18.47 11.31
CA CYS A 25 -11.06 17.93 11.28
C CYS A 25 -11.95 18.60 10.21
N SER A 26 -11.35 19.27 9.21
CA SER A 26 -12.06 20.06 8.19
C SER A 26 -13.03 19.28 7.31
N ILE A 27 -12.82 17.96 7.14
CA ILE A 27 -13.69 17.07 6.35
C ILE A 27 -14.80 16.48 7.24
N GLU A 28 -14.45 16.06 8.45
CA GLU A 28 -15.32 15.34 9.38
C GLU A 28 -16.31 16.27 10.06
N MET A 29 -15.90 17.47 10.45
CA MET A 29 -16.74 18.42 11.17
C MET A 29 -17.97 18.86 10.35
N PRO A 30 -17.88 19.22 9.05
CA PRO A 30 -19.06 19.48 8.21
C PRO A 30 -20.05 18.31 8.10
N LEU A 31 -19.57 17.07 8.20
CA LEU A 31 -20.37 15.83 8.07
C LEU A 31 -20.99 15.35 9.39
N LEU A 32 -20.50 15.86 10.53
CA LEU A 32 -20.92 15.46 11.88
C LEU A 32 -21.56 16.58 12.72
N LYS A 33 -21.41 17.86 12.33
CA LYS A 33 -21.87 19.07 13.07
C LYS A 33 -23.33 19.11 13.50
N ASP A 34 -24.20 18.30 12.92
CA ASP A 34 -25.62 18.20 13.26
C ASP A 34 -25.92 17.09 14.28
N VAL A 35 -25.08 16.03 14.32
CA VAL A 35 -25.28 14.83 15.17
C VAL A 35 -24.31 14.73 16.35
N ALA A 36 -23.13 15.34 16.28
CA ALA A 36 -22.05 15.16 17.24
C ALA A 36 -21.26 16.46 17.50
N THR A 37 -20.45 16.45 18.56
CA THR A 37 -19.40 17.45 18.81
C THR A 37 -18.07 16.86 18.37
N VAL A 38 -17.41 17.44 17.37
CA VAL A 38 -16.10 16.97 16.89
C VAL A 38 -14.98 17.75 17.58
N ALA A 39 -13.96 17.02 18.06
CA ALA A 39 -12.72 17.57 18.61
C ALA A 39 -11.52 16.78 18.08
N PHE A 40 -10.32 17.31 18.28
CA PHE A 40 -9.05 16.62 18.01
C PHE A 40 -8.17 16.60 19.26
N CYS A 41 -7.20 15.68 19.31
CA CYS A 41 -6.23 15.57 20.40
C CYS A 41 -4.78 15.76 19.95
N ASP A 42 -4.46 15.49 18.68
CA ASP A 42 -3.09 15.58 18.13
C ASP A 42 -2.05 14.74 18.91
N ALA A 43 -2.51 13.61 19.47
CA ALA A 43 -1.77 12.76 20.40
C ALA A 43 -1.02 11.63 19.67
N SER A 44 0.27 11.48 19.97
CA SER A 44 1.09 10.35 19.55
C SER A 44 0.94 9.14 20.50
N ALA A 45 0.53 9.37 21.75
CA ALA A 45 0.32 8.32 22.75
C ALA A 45 -0.93 8.57 23.62
N THR A 46 -1.52 7.50 24.16
CA THR A 46 -2.75 7.58 24.99
C THR A 46 -2.60 8.47 26.23
N SER A 47 -1.38 8.67 26.73
CA SER A 47 -1.05 9.57 27.84
C SER A 47 -1.24 11.06 27.52
N GLU A 48 -1.31 11.42 26.24
CA GLU A 48 -1.49 12.80 25.77
C GLU A 48 -2.98 13.11 25.51
N ILE A 49 -3.85 12.10 25.52
CA ILE A 49 -5.30 12.25 25.33
C ILE A 49 -5.90 12.91 26.57
N HIS A 50 -6.42 14.12 26.40
CA HIS A 50 -7.02 14.91 27.47
C HIS A 50 -8.15 14.14 28.21
N GLU A 51 -8.19 14.22 29.54
CA GLU A 51 -9.07 13.38 30.39
C GLU A 51 -10.56 13.45 29.99
N LYS A 52 -11.02 14.63 29.55
CA LYS A 52 -12.39 14.80 29.02
C LYS A 52 -12.72 13.85 27.87
N VAL A 53 -11.77 13.56 26.98
CA VAL A 53 -11.97 12.63 25.85
C VAL A 53 -12.04 11.20 26.36
N LEU A 54 -11.16 10.81 27.29
CA LEU A 54 -11.21 9.48 27.95
C LEU A 54 -12.53 9.28 28.70
N ASN A 55 -13.06 10.33 29.35
CA ASN A 55 -14.31 10.28 30.10
C ASN A 55 -15.57 10.31 29.22
N GLU A 56 -15.65 11.21 28.23
CA GLU A 56 -16.90 11.58 27.53
C GLU A 56 -16.99 11.13 26.07
N ALA A 57 -15.89 10.71 25.41
CA ALA A 57 -15.94 10.36 24.00
C ALA A 57 -16.83 9.14 23.74
N PHE A 58 -17.82 9.30 22.85
CA PHE A 58 -18.66 8.23 22.33
C PHE A 58 -18.00 7.53 21.15
N GLY A 59 -17.31 8.31 20.31
CA GLY A 59 -16.60 7.83 19.12
C GLY A 59 -15.16 8.34 19.06
N ALA A 60 -14.26 7.49 18.57
CA ALA A 60 -12.88 7.86 18.27
C ALA A 60 -12.58 7.64 16.78
N LEU A 61 -11.87 8.59 16.19
CA LEU A 61 -11.23 8.49 14.88
C LEU A 61 -9.72 8.41 15.11
N LEU A 62 -9.02 7.51 14.40
CA LEU A 62 -7.56 7.50 14.40
C LEU A 62 -6.91 6.99 13.11
N TRP A 63 -5.70 7.47 12.86
CA TRP A 63 -4.76 7.06 11.83
C TRP A 63 -3.99 5.80 12.26
N HIS A 64 -2.78 5.61 11.72
CA HIS A 64 -1.92 4.45 11.98
C HIS A 64 -0.82 4.75 13.02
N THR A 65 -0.71 5.99 13.51
CA THR A 65 0.42 6.46 14.33
C THR A 65 0.23 6.14 15.81
N ILE A 66 -0.97 6.33 16.37
CA ILE A 66 -1.28 5.87 17.74
C ILE A 66 -1.60 4.37 17.76
N LYS A 67 -1.17 3.67 18.82
CA LYS A 67 -1.52 2.27 19.10
C LYS A 67 -2.42 2.21 20.34
N LEU A 68 -3.48 1.39 20.29
CA LEU A 68 -4.46 1.23 21.37
C LEU A 68 -4.51 -0.22 21.85
N ASN A 69 -3.77 -0.51 22.93
CA ASN A 69 -3.76 -1.81 23.58
C ASN A 69 -4.94 -1.95 24.57
N ARG A 70 -5.15 -3.14 25.15
CA ARG A 70 -6.19 -3.39 26.17
C ARG A 70 -6.15 -2.40 27.34
N GLU A 71 -4.95 -2.07 27.83
CA GLU A 71 -4.74 -1.07 28.90
C GLU A 71 -5.14 0.35 28.48
N ASP A 72 -5.01 0.69 27.20
CA ASP A 72 -5.41 1.98 26.66
C ASP A 72 -6.92 2.08 26.47
N LEU A 73 -7.51 1.02 25.92
CA LEU A 73 -8.95 0.92 25.71
C LEU A 73 -9.72 0.97 27.04
N GLN A 74 -9.17 0.40 28.11
CA GLN A 74 -9.73 0.49 29.47
C GLN A 74 -9.76 1.91 30.07
N LYS A 75 -8.99 2.86 29.54
CA LYS A 75 -9.02 4.26 30.01
C LYS A 75 -10.27 5.00 29.50
N PHE A 76 -10.90 4.52 28.43
CA PHE A 76 -12.08 5.13 27.83
C PHE A 76 -13.38 4.65 28.50
N LYS A 77 -14.08 5.55 29.19
CA LYS A 77 -15.28 5.22 30.00
C LYS A 77 -16.57 5.19 29.19
N SER A 78 -16.69 6.07 28.17
CA SER A 78 -17.92 6.26 27.38
C SER A 78 -17.88 5.70 25.96
N LEU A 79 -16.71 5.24 25.49
CA LEU A 79 -16.46 4.91 24.09
C LEU A 79 -17.32 3.72 23.62
N LYS A 80 -17.88 3.82 22.41
CA LYS A 80 -18.73 2.79 21.78
C LYS A 80 -18.28 2.45 20.36
N ILE A 81 -17.59 3.35 19.68
CA ILE A 81 -17.00 3.09 18.36
C ILE A 81 -15.59 3.67 18.22
N ILE A 82 -14.72 2.89 17.61
CA ILE A 82 -13.45 3.30 17.02
C ILE A 82 -13.60 3.16 15.50
N VAL A 83 -13.26 4.19 14.72
CA VAL A 83 -13.08 4.07 13.28
C VAL A 83 -11.64 4.39 12.92
N ARG A 84 -10.92 3.38 12.43
CA ARG A 84 -9.62 3.56 11.79
C ARG A 84 -9.82 4.26 10.45
N ILE A 85 -9.27 5.46 10.32
CA ILE A 85 -9.12 6.18 9.06
C ILE A 85 -8.03 5.45 8.26
N GLY A 86 -8.43 4.37 7.58
CA GLY A 86 -7.53 3.49 6.84
C GLY A 86 -8.01 2.03 6.80
N SER A 87 -7.32 1.21 6.03
CA SER A 87 -7.72 -0.17 5.73
C SER A 87 -7.27 -1.19 6.79
N GLY A 88 -6.01 -1.15 7.19
CA GLY A 88 -5.45 -1.99 8.26
C GLY A 88 -5.71 -1.40 9.65
N TYR A 89 -6.10 -2.28 10.58
CA TYR A 89 -6.52 -2.03 11.96
C TYR A 89 -5.57 -2.67 12.98
N ASP A 90 -4.37 -3.04 12.53
CA ASP A 90 -3.29 -3.70 13.26
C ASP A 90 -2.70 -2.88 14.44
N ASN A 91 -3.05 -1.59 14.54
CA ASN A 91 -2.72 -0.71 15.66
C ASN A 91 -3.78 -0.66 16.78
N VAL A 92 -4.82 -1.53 16.75
CA VAL A 92 -5.86 -1.61 17.79
C VAL A 92 -6.08 -3.06 18.21
N ASP A 93 -6.10 -3.34 19.52
CA ASP A 93 -6.55 -4.66 20.04
C ASP A 93 -8.07 -4.80 19.85
N ILE A 94 -8.46 -5.26 18.66
CA ILE A 94 -9.87 -5.39 18.25
C ILE A 94 -10.66 -6.37 19.13
N LYS A 95 -9.97 -7.33 19.75
CA LYS A 95 -10.54 -8.31 20.68
C LYS A 95 -10.81 -7.66 22.03
N ALA A 96 -9.85 -6.93 22.61
CA ALA A 96 -10.06 -6.13 23.82
C ALA A 96 -11.17 -5.09 23.63
N ALA A 97 -11.19 -4.42 22.48
CA ALA A 97 -12.24 -3.47 22.14
C ALA A 97 -13.62 -4.16 22.17
N GLY A 98 -13.74 -5.35 21.56
CA GLY A 98 -14.97 -6.14 21.58
C GLY A 98 -15.38 -6.61 22.97
N GLU A 99 -14.44 -7.09 23.78
CA GLU A 99 -14.62 -7.47 25.19
C GLU A 99 -15.13 -6.29 26.05
N LEU A 100 -14.71 -5.06 25.72
CA LEU A 100 -15.15 -3.81 26.36
C LEU A 100 -16.44 -3.20 25.74
N GLY A 101 -17.04 -3.86 24.75
CA GLY A 101 -18.25 -3.38 24.07
C GLY A 101 -18.01 -2.19 23.12
N ILE A 102 -16.77 -2.02 22.65
CA ILE A 102 -16.33 -0.99 21.69
C ILE A 102 -16.25 -1.62 20.30
N ALA A 103 -17.08 -1.14 19.37
CA ALA A 103 -17.01 -1.57 17.98
C ALA A 103 -15.81 -0.93 17.28
N VAL A 104 -14.95 -1.74 16.63
CA VAL A 104 -13.88 -1.24 15.76
C VAL A 104 -14.34 -1.37 14.32
N CYS A 105 -14.20 -0.30 13.55
CA CYS A 105 -14.42 -0.26 12.10
C CYS A 105 -13.16 0.20 11.38
N ASN A 106 -13.02 -0.21 10.12
CA ASN A 106 -12.01 0.31 9.21
C ASN A 106 -12.67 0.99 8.00
N VAL A 107 -11.86 1.65 7.18
CA VAL A 107 -12.26 2.14 5.86
C VAL A 107 -11.54 1.31 4.80
N PRO A 108 -12.13 0.20 4.32
CA PRO A 108 -11.63 -0.54 3.17
C PRO A 108 -12.19 0.07 1.87
N GLY A 109 -11.35 0.33 0.89
CA GLY A 109 -11.79 0.68 -0.48
C GLY A 109 -11.14 1.92 -1.08
N TYR A 110 -10.80 2.90 -0.25
CA TYR A 110 -9.95 4.02 -0.66
C TYR A 110 -8.56 3.53 -1.08
N GLY A 111 -7.84 4.32 -1.88
CA GLY A 111 -6.38 4.20 -2.06
C GLY A 111 -5.90 2.91 -2.73
N ILE A 112 -6.79 2.07 -3.29
CA ILE A 112 -6.41 0.79 -3.91
C ILE A 112 -5.51 1.04 -5.12
N GLU A 113 -5.89 2.01 -5.94
CA GLU A 113 -5.21 2.32 -7.19
C GLU A 113 -3.92 3.07 -6.91
N GLU A 114 -3.93 4.05 -6.01
CA GLU A 114 -2.73 4.74 -5.52
C GLU A 114 -1.69 3.75 -4.95
N ALA A 115 -2.11 2.78 -4.12
CA ALA A 115 -1.20 1.81 -3.54
C ALA A 115 -0.65 0.83 -4.59
N ALA A 116 -1.44 0.49 -5.60
CA ALA A 116 -1.00 -0.34 -6.72
C ALA A 116 -0.08 0.41 -7.69
N ASP A 117 -0.36 1.68 -7.97
CA ASP A 117 0.45 2.57 -8.80
C ASP A 117 1.78 2.89 -8.10
N THR A 118 1.78 3.09 -6.77
CA THR A 118 3.01 3.25 -5.99
C THR A 118 3.82 1.95 -5.95
N ALA A 119 3.20 0.79 -5.74
CA ALA A 119 3.89 -0.49 -5.82
C ALA A 119 4.52 -0.73 -7.21
N MET A 120 3.80 -0.41 -8.30
CA MET A 120 4.32 -0.47 -9.66
C MET A 120 5.42 0.57 -9.90
N CYS A 121 5.31 1.79 -9.37
CA CYS A 121 6.35 2.82 -9.43
C CYS A 121 7.65 2.33 -8.75
N HIS A 122 7.53 1.71 -7.58
CA HIS A 122 8.64 1.06 -6.88
C HIS A 122 9.25 -0.07 -7.72
N ILE A 123 8.45 -1.04 -8.21
CA ILE A 123 8.91 -2.13 -9.08
C ILE A 123 9.69 -1.58 -10.30
N LEU A 124 9.10 -0.63 -11.03
CA LEU A 124 9.72 -0.03 -12.21
C LEU A 124 11.00 0.73 -11.86
N THR A 125 11.04 1.40 -10.71
CA THR A 125 12.22 2.12 -10.21
C THR A 125 13.35 1.17 -9.83
N LEU A 126 13.06 0.04 -9.18
CA LEU A 126 14.07 -1.00 -8.91
C LEU A 126 14.62 -1.60 -10.23
N TYR A 127 13.74 -1.95 -11.18
CA TYR A 127 14.10 -2.54 -12.46
C TYR A 127 14.89 -1.59 -13.38
N ARG A 128 14.56 -0.30 -13.40
CA ARG A 128 15.10 0.69 -14.35
C ARG A 128 16.08 1.69 -13.73
N ARG A 129 16.28 1.63 -12.41
CA ARG A 129 17.18 2.47 -11.60
C ARG A 129 16.98 3.98 -11.77
N THR A 130 15.76 4.39 -12.16
CA THR A 130 15.39 5.77 -12.49
C THR A 130 15.72 6.76 -11.36
N TYR A 131 15.37 6.42 -10.11
CA TYR A 131 15.68 7.22 -8.93
C TYR A 131 17.19 7.48 -8.77
N TRP A 132 18.01 6.42 -8.70
CA TRP A 132 19.46 6.57 -8.50
C TRP A 132 20.18 7.24 -9.69
N LEU A 133 19.68 7.05 -10.92
CA LEU A 133 20.22 7.72 -12.11
C LEU A 133 19.90 9.21 -12.11
N ALA A 134 18.67 9.59 -11.77
CA ALA A 134 18.28 11.00 -11.61
C ALA A 134 19.04 11.67 -10.46
N ASP A 135 19.22 10.97 -9.34
CA ASP A 135 19.97 11.47 -8.18
C ASP A 135 21.48 11.62 -8.45
N MET A 136 22.08 10.71 -9.21
CA MET A 136 23.46 10.87 -9.69
C MET A 136 23.63 12.16 -10.51
N VAL A 137 22.70 12.44 -11.44
CA VAL A 137 22.73 13.67 -12.25
C VAL A 137 22.48 14.91 -11.38
N ARG A 138 21.53 14.86 -10.43
CA ARG A 138 21.28 15.91 -9.42
C ARG A 138 22.52 16.21 -8.57
N SER A 139 23.28 15.17 -8.22
CA SER A 139 24.56 15.26 -7.50
C SER A 139 25.74 15.71 -8.37
N GLY A 140 25.50 16.15 -9.61
CA GLY A 140 26.52 16.68 -10.52
C GLY A 140 27.34 15.63 -11.27
N LYS A 141 27.02 14.34 -11.16
CA LYS A 141 27.72 13.28 -11.92
C LYS A 141 27.39 13.41 -13.41
N ARG A 142 28.39 13.81 -14.20
CA ARG A 142 28.28 13.87 -15.66
C ARG A 142 28.42 12.48 -16.27
N ILE A 143 27.51 12.15 -17.19
CA ILE A 143 27.48 10.90 -17.96
C ILE A 143 27.52 11.32 -19.43
N ASN A 144 28.70 11.21 -20.05
CA ASN A 144 28.98 11.82 -21.36
C ASN A 144 29.02 10.79 -22.51
N ASN A 145 29.10 9.49 -22.21
CA ASN A 145 29.21 8.42 -23.20
C ASN A 145 28.46 7.14 -22.77
N PRO A 146 28.24 6.16 -23.68
CA PRO A 146 27.53 4.92 -23.38
C PRO A 146 28.21 4.07 -22.29
N GLU A 147 29.53 4.15 -22.15
CA GLU A 147 30.32 3.39 -21.17
C GLU A 147 30.01 3.88 -19.74
N GLN A 148 30.08 5.19 -19.51
CA GLN A 148 29.71 5.81 -18.23
C GLN A 148 28.23 5.59 -17.91
N LEU A 149 27.35 5.54 -18.92
CA LEU A 149 25.94 5.23 -18.72
C LEU A 149 25.75 3.76 -18.31
N LYS A 150 26.45 2.83 -18.96
CA LYS A 150 26.46 1.40 -18.62
C LYS A 150 26.96 1.18 -17.18
N GLU A 151 28.01 1.87 -16.77
CA GLU A 151 28.56 1.84 -15.40
C GLU A 151 27.59 2.43 -14.36
N ALA A 152 26.96 3.58 -14.66
CA ALA A 152 25.97 4.18 -13.76
C ALA A 152 24.68 3.35 -13.64
N ALA A 153 24.29 2.65 -14.71
CA ALA A 153 23.05 1.88 -14.79
C ALA A 153 23.21 0.38 -14.44
N VAL A 154 24.37 -0.07 -13.94
CA VAL A 154 24.59 -1.47 -13.54
C VAL A 154 23.48 -1.96 -12.60
N GLY A 155 22.99 -3.18 -12.85
CA GLY A 155 21.88 -3.80 -12.10
C GLY A 155 20.49 -3.58 -12.72
N SER A 156 20.34 -2.60 -13.63
CA SER A 156 19.09 -2.37 -14.38
C SER A 156 18.73 -3.59 -15.23
N ALA A 157 17.47 -4.01 -15.18
CA ALA A 157 16.98 -5.24 -15.78
C ALA A 157 15.95 -5.00 -16.89
N ARG A 158 15.72 -6.03 -17.72
CA ARG A 158 14.55 -6.15 -18.59
C ARG A 158 13.40 -6.70 -17.76
N ILE A 159 12.19 -6.19 -17.95
CA ILE A 159 10.99 -6.65 -17.22
C ILE A 159 10.32 -7.84 -17.91
N ARG A 160 10.19 -7.78 -19.24
CA ARG A 160 9.48 -8.82 -20.01
C ARG A 160 10.17 -10.17 -19.90
N GLY A 161 9.48 -11.14 -19.30
CA GLY A 161 9.94 -12.51 -19.06
C GLY A 161 10.24 -12.82 -17.59
N ASP A 162 10.44 -11.81 -16.74
CA ASP A 162 10.66 -11.98 -15.31
C ASP A 162 9.35 -12.37 -14.59
N THR A 163 9.49 -12.99 -13.42
CA THR A 163 8.37 -13.49 -12.61
C THR A 163 8.11 -12.55 -11.42
N LEU A 164 6.90 -11.98 -11.36
CA LEU A 164 6.44 -11.18 -10.22
C LEU A 164 5.60 -12.06 -9.29
N GLY A 165 6.11 -12.27 -8.08
CA GLY A 165 5.42 -12.97 -6.99
C GLY A 165 4.65 -12.00 -6.09
N ILE A 166 3.33 -12.14 -6.06
CA ILE A 166 2.43 -11.35 -5.21
C ILE A 166 2.06 -12.14 -3.96
N ILE A 167 2.38 -11.60 -2.78
CA ILE A 167 1.99 -12.19 -1.48
C ILE A 167 0.76 -11.45 -0.97
N GLY A 168 -0.39 -12.14 -0.98
CA GLY A 168 -1.72 -11.59 -0.72
C GLY A 168 -2.36 -11.02 -1.99
N LEU A 169 -3.36 -11.71 -2.55
CA LEU A 169 -4.08 -11.29 -3.76
C LEU A 169 -5.39 -10.56 -3.38
N GLY A 170 -5.29 -9.65 -2.42
CA GLY A 170 -6.38 -8.76 -2.06
C GLY A 170 -6.65 -7.70 -3.13
N ARG A 171 -7.34 -6.61 -2.74
CA ARG A 171 -7.70 -5.50 -3.64
C ARG A 171 -6.47 -4.89 -4.33
N VAL A 172 -5.43 -4.55 -3.57
CA VAL A 172 -4.17 -3.99 -4.10
C VAL A 172 -3.41 -5.03 -4.92
N GLY A 173 -3.26 -6.26 -4.42
CA GLY A 173 -2.57 -7.34 -5.15
C GLY A 173 -3.20 -7.66 -6.51
N SER A 174 -4.53 -7.67 -6.59
CA SER A 174 -5.26 -7.82 -7.87
C SER A 174 -5.01 -6.64 -8.82
N ALA A 175 -5.03 -5.41 -8.30
CA ALA A 175 -4.77 -4.20 -9.09
C ALA A 175 -3.32 -4.16 -9.62
N VAL A 176 -2.33 -4.59 -8.81
CA VAL A 176 -0.92 -4.74 -9.22
C VAL A 176 -0.75 -5.86 -10.24
N ALA A 177 -1.40 -7.01 -10.08
CA ALA A 177 -1.33 -8.12 -11.02
C ALA A 177 -1.72 -7.70 -12.46
N LEU A 178 -2.86 -7.03 -12.60
CA LEU A 178 -3.36 -6.51 -13.88
C LEU A 178 -2.41 -5.49 -14.52
N ARG A 179 -1.85 -4.58 -13.71
CA ARG A 179 -0.85 -3.59 -14.15
C ARG A 179 0.45 -4.27 -14.59
N ALA A 180 0.93 -5.26 -13.85
CA ALA A 180 2.19 -5.96 -14.11
C ALA A 180 2.16 -6.81 -15.39
N GLN A 181 1.03 -7.46 -15.70
CA GLN A 181 0.83 -8.20 -16.95
C GLN A 181 1.12 -7.33 -18.19
N ALA A 182 0.72 -6.05 -18.19
CA ALA A 182 0.94 -5.12 -19.30
C ALA A 182 2.44 -4.83 -19.58
N PHE A 183 3.29 -4.87 -18.56
CA PHE A 183 4.76 -4.75 -18.73
C PHE A 183 5.42 -6.06 -19.20
N GLY A 184 4.68 -7.18 -19.22
CA GLY A 184 5.15 -8.49 -19.63
C GLY A 184 5.81 -9.31 -18.52
N PHE A 185 5.48 -9.04 -17.25
CA PHE A 185 5.76 -9.96 -16.15
C PHE A 185 4.92 -11.24 -16.30
N ARG A 186 5.49 -12.39 -15.94
CA ARG A 186 4.68 -13.54 -15.52
C ARG A 186 4.26 -13.32 -14.07
N VAL A 187 2.97 -13.17 -13.82
CA VAL A 187 2.45 -12.95 -12.46
C VAL A 187 2.07 -14.28 -11.82
N THR A 188 2.60 -14.52 -10.62
CA THR A 188 2.23 -15.63 -9.74
C THR A 188 1.86 -15.08 -8.37
N PHE A 189 0.97 -15.75 -7.63
CA PHE A 189 0.58 -15.30 -6.28
C PHE A 189 0.46 -16.42 -5.25
N TYR A 190 0.71 -16.05 -4.00
CA TYR A 190 0.43 -16.84 -2.81
C TYR A 190 -0.58 -16.08 -1.94
N ASP A 191 -1.73 -16.70 -1.72
CA ASP A 191 -2.73 -16.26 -0.75
C ASP A 191 -3.43 -17.51 -0.22
N PRO A 192 -3.33 -17.86 1.08
CA PRO A 192 -3.92 -19.08 1.62
C PRO A 192 -5.42 -18.92 1.98
N TYR A 193 -5.97 -17.70 1.93
CA TYR A 193 -7.33 -17.41 2.41
C TYR A 193 -8.37 -17.27 1.30
N LEU A 194 -7.94 -17.17 0.03
CA LEU A 194 -8.84 -17.08 -1.13
C LEU A 194 -9.35 -18.46 -1.60
N SER A 195 -10.61 -18.51 -1.99
CA SER A 195 -11.18 -19.64 -2.74
C SER A 195 -10.60 -19.74 -4.16
N ASP A 196 -10.50 -20.95 -4.69
CA ASP A 196 -10.06 -21.18 -6.08
C ASP A 196 -11.01 -20.56 -7.12
N GLY A 197 -10.47 -20.17 -8.27
CA GLY A 197 -11.17 -19.60 -9.42
C GLY A 197 -10.70 -18.18 -9.78
N ILE A 198 -10.14 -17.43 -8.84
CA ILE A 198 -9.66 -16.06 -9.08
C ILE A 198 -8.41 -16.04 -9.98
N GLU A 199 -7.56 -17.06 -9.88
CA GLU A 199 -6.38 -17.25 -10.74
C GLU A 199 -6.76 -17.38 -12.22
N ARG A 200 -7.83 -18.13 -12.51
CA ARG A 200 -8.38 -18.28 -13.87
C ARG A 200 -9.11 -17.03 -14.35
N SER A 201 -9.77 -16.30 -13.45
CA SER A 201 -10.45 -15.04 -13.78
C SER A 201 -9.48 -13.92 -14.16
N LEU A 202 -8.28 -13.89 -13.58
CA LEU A 202 -7.25 -12.86 -13.84
C LEU A 202 -6.16 -13.32 -14.83
N GLY A 203 -6.10 -14.60 -15.20
CA GLY A 203 -5.07 -15.14 -16.08
C GLY A 203 -3.68 -15.14 -15.44
N ILE A 204 -3.60 -15.51 -14.17
CA ILE A 204 -2.35 -15.55 -13.37
C ILE A 204 -2.16 -16.91 -12.71
N GLU A 205 -0.93 -17.21 -12.28
CA GLU A 205 -0.58 -18.47 -11.63
C GLU A 205 -0.82 -18.40 -10.11
N ARG A 206 -1.42 -19.45 -9.52
CA ARG A 206 -1.55 -19.60 -8.05
C ARG A 206 -0.56 -20.65 -7.56
N VAL A 207 0.19 -20.34 -6.51
CA VAL A 207 0.96 -21.32 -5.73
C VAL A 207 0.42 -21.43 -4.31
N TYR A 208 0.48 -22.63 -3.74
CA TYR A 208 -0.16 -22.96 -2.47
C TYR A 208 0.79 -22.92 -1.26
N GLN A 209 2.09 -22.68 -1.49
CA GLN A 209 3.09 -22.49 -0.44
C GLN A 209 3.87 -21.20 -0.71
N LEU A 210 4.23 -20.49 0.36
CA LEU A 210 5.08 -19.30 0.28
C LEU A 210 6.45 -19.61 -0.36
N GLN A 211 7.02 -20.79 -0.05
CA GLN A 211 8.35 -21.20 -0.51
C GLN A 211 8.41 -21.32 -2.04
N ASP A 212 7.37 -21.87 -2.66
CA ASP A 212 7.24 -22.00 -4.12
C ASP A 212 7.25 -20.62 -4.80
N LEU A 213 6.54 -19.64 -4.21
CA LEU A 213 6.53 -18.26 -4.72
C LEU A 213 7.92 -17.63 -4.64
N LEU A 214 8.57 -17.69 -3.48
CA LEU A 214 9.89 -17.05 -3.27
C LEU A 214 10.95 -17.64 -4.21
N TYR A 215 10.93 -18.96 -4.43
CA TYR A 215 11.83 -19.66 -5.36
C TYR A 215 11.54 -19.35 -6.84
N ALA A 216 10.26 -19.21 -7.21
CA ALA A 216 9.86 -18.93 -8.59
C ALA A 216 10.05 -17.46 -9.01
N SER A 217 10.13 -16.52 -8.06
CA SER A 217 10.01 -15.08 -8.33
C SER A 217 11.35 -14.36 -8.48
N ASP A 218 11.42 -13.51 -9.51
CA ASP A 218 12.53 -12.57 -9.74
C ASP A 218 12.28 -11.23 -9.01
N CYS A 219 11.02 -10.94 -8.74
CA CYS A 219 10.54 -9.79 -7.98
C CYS A 219 9.41 -10.24 -7.04
N VAL A 220 9.47 -9.89 -5.76
CA VAL A 220 8.42 -10.21 -4.77
C VAL A 220 7.81 -8.94 -4.23
N THR A 221 6.47 -8.89 -4.13
CA THR A 221 5.74 -7.73 -3.59
C THR A 221 4.68 -8.14 -2.56
N LEU A 222 4.62 -7.40 -1.46
CA LEU A 222 3.76 -7.70 -0.31
C LEU A 222 2.49 -6.84 -0.30
N HIS A 223 1.32 -7.49 -0.33
CA HIS A 223 -0.01 -6.87 -0.33
C HIS A 223 -1.01 -7.57 0.63
N CYS A 224 -0.50 -8.37 1.58
CA CYS A 224 -1.28 -9.00 2.65
C CYS A 224 -1.36 -8.13 3.92
N SER A 225 -2.38 -8.35 4.75
CA SER A 225 -2.47 -7.71 6.07
C SER A 225 -1.48 -8.32 7.06
N LEU A 226 -0.99 -7.53 8.02
CA LEU A 226 -0.21 -8.03 9.15
C LEU A 226 -1.12 -8.72 10.17
N THR A 227 -0.67 -9.86 10.68
CA THR A 227 -1.31 -10.72 11.67
C THR A 227 -0.23 -11.33 12.57
N GLU A 228 -0.61 -11.94 13.69
CA GLU A 228 0.32 -12.71 14.53
C GLU A 228 1.02 -13.85 13.77
N GLN A 229 0.36 -14.43 12.77
CA GLN A 229 0.83 -15.62 12.02
C GLN A 229 1.81 -15.30 10.89
N ASN A 230 1.88 -14.05 10.43
CA ASN A 230 2.76 -13.63 9.32
C ASN A 230 3.70 -12.45 9.68
N ARG A 231 3.82 -12.11 10.97
CA ARG A 231 4.85 -11.18 11.43
C ARG A 231 6.24 -11.76 11.12
N HIS A 232 7.11 -10.96 10.51
CA HIS A 232 8.42 -11.36 9.97
C HIS A 232 8.33 -12.58 9.03
N MET A 233 7.30 -12.68 8.17
CA MET A 233 7.21 -13.76 7.17
C MET A 233 8.32 -13.70 6.11
N ILE A 234 8.89 -12.51 5.87
CA ILE A 234 10.14 -12.32 5.13
C ILE A 234 11.26 -12.12 6.16
N ASN A 235 12.07 -13.16 6.37
CA ASN A 235 13.11 -13.26 7.41
C ASN A 235 14.37 -13.93 6.85
N GLU A 236 15.39 -14.16 7.69
CA GLU A 236 16.67 -14.73 7.22
C GLU A 236 16.53 -16.12 6.56
N GLU A 237 15.55 -16.93 6.96
CA GLU A 237 15.31 -18.24 6.37
C GLU A 237 14.58 -18.14 5.04
N THR A 238 13.47 -17.39 4.98
CA THR A 238 12.68 -17.22 3.75
C THR A 238 13.41 -16.40 2.70
N ILE A 239 14.26 -15.45 3.09
CA ILE A 239 15.16 -14.74 2.16
C ILE A 239 16.13 -15.72 1.48
N LYS A 240 16.66 -16.75 2.17
CA LYS A 240 17.54 -17.75 1.54
C LYS A 240 16.84 -18.62 0.48
N ILE A 241 15.50 -18.68 0.50
CA ILE A 241 14.67 -19.37 -0.51
C ILE A 241 14.45 -18.48 -1.74
N MET A 242 14.51 -17.16 -1.59
CA MET A 242 14.37 -16.21 -2.70
C MET A 242 15.50 -16.39 -3.73
N ARG A 243 15.21 -16.07 -5.00
CA ARG A 243 16.25 -16.05 -6.04
C ARG A 243 17.36 -15.07 -5.68
N LYS A 244 18.62 -15.52 -5.79
CA LYS A 244 19.78 -14.64 -5.64
C LYS A 244 19.73 -13.53 -6.70
N GLY A 245 19.73 -12.29 -6.25
CA GLY A 245 19.57 -11.10 -7.08
C GLY A 245 18.12 -10.73 -7.39
N ALA A 246 17.15 -11.23 -6.62
CA ALA A 246 15.75 -10.80 -6.69
C ALA A 246 15.53 -9.38 -6.16
N PHE A 247 14.34 -8.85 -6.42
CA PHE A 247 13.81 -7.59 -5.86
C PHE A 247 12.75 -7.86 -4.78
N LEU A 248 12.64 -6.96 -3.80
CA LEU A 248 11.59 -7.00 -2.76
C LEU A 248 10.88 -5.65 -2.63
N ILE A 249 9.55 -5.65 -2.63
CA ILE A 249 8.71 -4.46 -2.45
C ILE A 249 7.71 -4.67 -1.31
N ASN A 250 7.60 -3.71 -0.39
CA ASN A 250 6.58 -3.71 0.66
C ASN A 250 5.79 -2.40 0.65
N THR A 251 4.51 -2.46 0.28
CA THR A 251 3.53 -1.36 0.43
C THR A 251 2.36 -1.78 1.33
N ALA A 252 2.57 -2.80 2.17
CA ALA A 252 1.55 -3.36 3.05
C ALA A 252 1.77 -2.98 4.53
N ARG A 253 2.69 -3.65 5.22
CA ARG A 253 3.05 -3.38 6.63
C ARG A 253 4.51 -3.71 6.90
N GLY A 254 5.22 -2.83 7.62
CA GLY A 254 6.64 -3.01 7.93
C GLY A 254 6.94 -4.35 8.61
N GLY A 255 6.18 -4.68 9.66
CA GLY A 255 6.33 -5.91 10.45
C GLY A 255 6.10 -7.25 9.70
N LEU A 256 5.81 -7.23 8.40
CA LEU A 256 5.89 -8.44 7.54
C LEU A 256 7.35 -8.83 7.22
N VAL A 257 8.29 -7.90 7.36
CA VAL A 257 9.70 -8.04 6.98
C VAL A 257 10.59 -7.85 8.21
N ASP A 258 11.56 -8.74 8.37
CA ASP A 258 12.69 -8.55 9.29
C ASP A 258 13.70 -7.56 8.65
N GLU A 259 13.72 -6.33 9.15
CA GLU A 259 14.61 -5.28 8.63
C GLU A 259 16.11 -5.62 8.76
N ALA A 260 16.50 -6.39 9.77
CA ALA A 260 17.90 -6.75 10.00
C ALA A 260 18.34 -7.84 9.00
N ALA A 261 17.50 -8.85 8.77
CA ALA A 261 17.71 -9.87 7.74
C ALA A 261 17.76 -9.24 6.34
N LEU A 262 16.84 -8.31 6.02
CA LEU A 262 16.85 -7.58 4.75
C LEU A 262 18.11 -6.71 4.60
N ALA A 263 18.52 -5.99 5.66
CA ALA A 263 19.74 -5.19 5.63
C ALA A 263 21.00 -6.05 5.34
N ALA A 264 21.10 -7.24 5.94
CA ALA A 264 22.18 -8.19 5.66
C ALA A 264 22.11 -8.75 4.22
N ALA A 265 20.91 -9.06 3.73
CA ALA A 265 20.70 -9.57 2.38
C ALA A 265 21.00 -8.53 1.28
N LEU A 266 20.73 -7.24 1.53
CA LEU A 266 21.13 -6.13 0.66
C LEU A 266 22.65 -5.88 0.71
N LYS A 267 23.26 -5.87 1.90
CA LYS A 267 24.71 -5.66 2.09
C LYS A 267 25.55 -6.79 1.47
N SER A 268 25.04 -8.02 1.43
CA SER A 268 25.67 -9.17 0.74
C SER A 268 25.33 -9.26 -0.76
N GLY A 269 24.40 -8.43 -1.27
CA GLY A 269 23.91 -8.51 -2.65
C GLY A 269 23.11 -9.79 -2.95
N PHE A 270 22.59 -10.48 -1.92
CA PHE A 270 21.67 -11.60 -2.12
C PHE A 270 20.29 -11.11 -2.59
N ILE A 271 19.79 -10.02 -1.99
CA ILE A 271 18.71 -9.21 -2.58
C ILE A 271 19.38 -8.06 -3.35
N ARG A 272 18.95 -7.82 -4.59
CA ARG A 272 19.59 -6.84 -5.49
C ARG A 272 19.27 -5.40 -5.10
N ALA A 273 18.00 -5.16 -4.77
CA ALA A 273 17.46 -3.88 -4.35
C ALA A 273 16.08 -4.11 -3.69
N ALA A 274 15.67 -3.19 -2.82
CA ALA A 274 14.37 -3.23 -2.18
C ALA A 274 13.70 -1.85 -2.13
N ALA A 275 12.37 -1.82 -2.08
CA ALA A 275 11.58 -0.60 -1.91
C ALA A 275 10.51 -0.82 -0.83
N LEU A 276 10.57 -0.01 0.23
CA LEU A 276 9.66 -0.10 1.37
C LEU A 276 8.91 1.23 1.51
N ASP A 277 7.59 1.19 1.49
CA ASP A 277 6.78 2.34 1.93
C ASP A 277 6.50 2.29 3.44
N VAL A 278 6.81 1.18 4.09
CA VAL A 278 6.40 0.87 5.47
C VAL A 278 7.53 0.15 6.22
N THR A 279 7.73 0.48 7.50
CA THR A 279 8.88 0.04 8.32
C THR A 279 8.42 -0.43 9.71
N ASP A 280 9.28 -1.07 10.51
CA ASP A 280 8.95 -1.43 11.90
C ASP A 280 10.12 -1.08 12.84
N PRO A 281 10.06 0.04 13.58
CA PRO A 281 8.92 0.95 13.75
C PRO A 281 8.73 1.97 12.61
N GLU A 282 7.63 2.71 12.70
CA GLU A 282 7.37 3.95 11.94
C GLU A 282 7.29 5.13 12.93
N PRO A 283 7.72 6.36 12.55
CA PRO A 283 8.38 6.72 11.29
C PRO A 283 9.79 6.15 11.17
N PHE A 284 10.32 6.10 9.94
CA PHE A 284 11.65 5.53 9.67
C PHE A 284 12.75 6.19 10.49
N SER A 285 13.48 5.37 11.26
CA SER A 285 14.44 5.85 12.27
C SER A 285 15.87 5.91 11.74
N SER A 286 16.63 6.92 12.19
CA SER A 286 18.08 7.03 11.99
C SER A 286 18.89 5.96 12.76
N ASN A 287 18.21 5.07 13.48
CA ASN A 287 18.74 3.87 14.14
C ASN A 287 18.23 2.55 13.50
N SER A 288 17.42 2.57 12.43
CA SER A 288 17.01 1.33 11.73
C SER A 288 18.22 0.61 11.13
N PRO A 289 18.28 -0.74 11.15
CA PRO A 289 19.37 -1.52 10.54
C PRO A 289 19.48 -1.30 9.01
N LEU A 290 18.41 -0.81 8.38
CA LEU A 290 18.31 -0.51 6.95
C LEU A 290 18.93 0.84 6.54
N LYS A 291 19.23 1.75 7.47
CA LYS A 291 19.78 3.08 7.20
C LYS A 291 21.00 3.06 6.26
N ASP A 292 21.94 2.16 6.53
CA ASP A 292 23.17 1.99 5.75
C ASP A 292 23.08 0.79 4.77
N ALA A 293 21.87 0.40 4.34
CA ALA A 293 21.66 -0.69 3.39
C ALA A 293 21.74 -0.18 1.92
N PRO A 294 22.58 -0.80 1.07
CA PRO A 294 22.71 -0.39 -0.32
C PRO A 294 21.49 -0.80 -1.15
N ASN A 295 21.22 -0.05 -2.23
CA ASN A 295 20.11 -0.31 -3.17
C ASN A 295 18.71 -0.36 -2.50
N LEU A 296 18.53 0.33 -1.37
CA LEU A 296 17.24 0.52 -0.74
C LEU A 296 16.56 1.82 -1.23
N ILE A 297 15.23 1.80 -1.30
CA ILE A 297 14.36 2.97 -1.35
C ILE A 297 13.42 2.87 -0.15
N VAL A 298 13.22 3.97 0.59
CA VAL A 298 12.22 4.09 1.65
C VAL A 298 11.32 5.29 1.34
N THR A 299 10.00 5.10 1.36
CA THR A 299 9.01 6.18 1.33
C THR A 299 8.21 6.22 2.65
N PRO A 300 7.69 7.37 3.09
CA PRO A 300 7.16 7.54 4.45
C PRO A 300 5.66 7.21 4.54
N HIS A 301 5.28 5.93 4.39
CA HIS A 301 3.90 5.43 4.46
C HIS A 301 2.93 6.27 3.60
N MET A 302 3.31 6.53 2.34
CA MET A 302 2.58 7.43 1.44
C MET A 302 1.86 6.72 0.30
N ALA A 303 2.01 5.40 0.12
CA ALA A 303 1.50 4.69 -1.04
C ALA A 303 -0.02 4.80 -1.24
N TYR A 304 -0.79 5.06 -0.18
CA TYR A 304 -2.23 5.26 -0.28
C TYR A 304 -2.64 6.69 -0.69
N TYR A 305 -1.71 7.66 -0.71
CA TYR A 305 -2.02 9.08 -0.71
C TYR A 305 -2.30 9.66 -2.11
N SER A 306 -3.51 10.18 -2.28
CA SER A 306 -3.84 11.28 -3.19
C SER A 306 -4.78 12.24 -2.47
N GLU A 307 -4.92 13.48 -2.97
CA GLU A 307 -5.92 14.44 -2.48
C GLU A 307 -7.36 13.87 -2.51
N ASN A 308 -7.61 12.93 -3.43
CA ASN A 308 -8.88 12.26 -3.62
C ASN A 308 -9.06 11.11 -2.61
N SER A 309 -8.10 10.20 -2.49
CA SER A 309 -8.18 9.05 -1.56
C SER A 309 -8.15 9.49 -0.11
N MET A 310 -7.37 10.51 0.23
CA MET A 310 -7.30 11.13 1.55
C MET A 310 -8.68 11.69 1.94
N ARG A 311 -9.37 12.34 1.00
CA ARG A 311 -10.72 12.87 1.21
C ARG A 311 -11.74 11.73 1.34
N GLU A 312 -11.81 10.82 0.37
CA GLU A 312 -12.76 9.69 0.37
C GLU A 312 -12.68 8.90 1.68
N MET A 313 -11.46 8.60 2.14
CA MET A 313 -11.21 7.86 3.36
C MET A 313 -11.76 8.57 4.61
N ARG A 314 -11.58 9.89 4.70
CA ARG A 314 -12.06 10.73 5.81
C ARG A 314 -13.57 10.92 5.78
N GLU A 315 -14.14 11.16 4.60
CA GLU A 315 -15.59 11.24 4.40
C GLU A 315 -16.26 9.90 4.78
N ALA A 316 -15.69 8.77 4.37
CA ALA A 316 -16.17 7.44 4.73
C ALA A 316 -16.06 7.15 6.24
N ALA A 317 -14.97 7.56 6.90
CA ALA A 317 -14.81 7.42 8.35
C ALA A 317 -15.86 8.26 9.12
N ALA A 318 -16.07 9.52 8.72
CA ALA A 318 -17.11 10.37 9.29
C ALA A 318 -18.52 9.79 9.08
N HIS A 319 -18.80 9.20 7.91
CA HIS A 319 -20.07 8.52 7.65
C HIS A 319 -20.28 7.26 8.49
N GLU A 320 -19.22 6.52 8.85
CA GLU A 320 -19.34 5.36 9.75
C GLU A 320 -19.61 5.79 11.21
N ILE A 321 -18.92 6.84 11.70
CA ILE A 321 -19.27 7.50 12.97
C ILE A 321 -20.73 8.00 12.96
N ARG A 322 -21.17 8.63 11.87
CA ARG A 322 -22.55 9.13 11.73
C ARG A 322 -23.58 8.02 11.91
N ARG A 323 -23.37 6.84 11.30
CA ARG A 323 -24.23 5.65 11.49
C ARG A 323 -24.22 5.16 12.93
N ALA A 324 -23.07 5.16 13.58
CA ALA A 324 -22.91 4.73 14.97
C ALA A 324 -23.62 5.65 15.97
N VAL A 325 -23.65 6.96 15.69
CA VAL A 325 -24.36 7.97 16.50
C VAL A 325 -25.88 7.91 16.28
N THR A 326 -26.35 7.74 15.04
CA THR A 326 -27.79 7.81 14.72
C THR A 326 -28.53 6.47 14.76
N SER A 327 -27.85 5.34 15.00
CA SER A 327 -28.44 4.01 14.89
C SER A 327 -27.74 2.98 15.79
N ARG A 328 -28.36 1.80 15.96
CA ARG A 328 -27.90 0.79 16.92
C ARG A 328 -26.63 0.07 16.45
N ILE A 329 -25.55 0.24 17.21
CA ILE A 329 -24.31 -0.54 17.12
C ILE A 329 -24.60 -2.01 17.52
N PRO A 330 -23.99 -3.03 16.86
CA PRO A 330 -23.13 -2.95 15.67
C PRO A 330 -23.86 -3.13 14.34
N SER A 331 -25.20 -3.29 14.34
CA SER A 331 -25.96 -3.66 13.13
C SER A 331 -26.04 -2.55 12.08
N CYS A 332 -25.88 -1.28 12.47
CA CYS A 332 -25.79 -0.15 11.53
C CYS A 332 -24.42 -0.01 10.82
N LEU A 333 -23.38 -0.71 11.30
CA LEU A 333 -21.99 -0.50 10.89
C LEU A 333 -21.66 -1.31 9.64
N ARG A 334 -21.20 -0.61 8.59
CA ARG A 334 -20.83 -1.16 7.30
C ARG A 334 -19.63 -2.09 7.43
N ASN A 335 -18.57 -1.61 8.08
CA ASN A 335 -17.23 -2.18 8.07
C ASN A 335 -16.67 -2.40 9.49
N CYS A 336 -17.53 -2.75 10.45
CA CYS A 336 -17.07 -3.19 11.78
C CYS A 336 -16.36 -4.55 11.67
N VAL A 337 -15.11 -4.60 12.14
CA VAL A 337 -14.15 -5.71 11.99
C VAL A 337 -14.01 -6.60 13.23
N ASN A 338 -14.86 -6.39 14.25
CA ASN A 338 -14.82 -7.13 15.52
C ASN A 338 -16.21 -7.58 16.02
N LYS A 339 -17.15 -7.80 15.08
CA LYS A 339 -18.57 -8.09 15.34
C LYS A 339 -18.77 -9.35 16.19
N GLU A 340 -17.92 -10.35 16.00
CA GLU A 340 -17.88 -11.62 16.70
C GLU A 340 -17.61 -11.45 18.20
N TYR A 341 -16.66 -10.59 18.59
CA TYR A 341 -16.33 -10.31 19.98
C TYR A 341 -17.45 -9.54 20.70
N LEU A 342 -18.08 -8.57 20.00
CA LEU A 342 -19.20 -7.78 20.54
C LEU A 342 -20.43 -8.65 20.88
N MET A 343 -20.69 -9.71 20.11
CA MET A 343 -21.84 -10.59 20.34
C MET A 343 -21.57 -11.65 21.41
N GLY A 344 -20.30 -12.06 21.60
CA GLY A 344 -19.91 -13.04 22.61
C GLY A 344 -20.28 -12.62 24.04
N GLY A 345 -20.13 -11.33 24.38
CA GLY A 345 -20.45 -10.79 25.71
C GLY A 345 -21.90 -10.93 26.16
N ILE A 346 -22.85 -11.19 25.24
CA ILE A 346 -24.28 -11.35 25.55
C ILE A 346 -24.59 -12.78 26.04
N CYS A 347 -23.76 -13.78 25.70
CA CYS A 347 -23.99 -15.19 26.04
C CYS A 347 -23.49 -15.59 27.45
N GLY A 348 -23.17 -14.62 28.32
CA GLY A 348 -22.64 -14.85 29.67
C GLY A 348 -23.69 -14.97 30.79
N SER A 349 -24.99 -14.79 30.50
CA SER A 349 -26.04 -14.66 31.53
C SER A 349 -27.29 -15.51 31.27
N LEU A 350 -27.09 -16.75 30.80
CA LEU A 350 -28.11 -17.80 30.79
C LEU A 350 -27.61 -18.99 31.61
N ASN A 351 -27.84 -18.92 32.92
CA ASN A 351 -27.62 -20.05 33.83
C ASN A 351 -28.48 -21.24 33.41
N THR A 352 -27.85 -22.27 32.87
CA THR A 352 -28.49 -23.57 32.63
C THR A 352 -28.72 -24.26 33.97
N HIS A 353 -29.98 -24.34 34.40
CA HIS A 353 -30.36 -25.18 35.54
C HIS A 353 -29.99 -26.65 35.21
N PRO A 354 -29.24 -27.36 36.07
CA PRO A 354 -28.91 -28.77 35.83
C PRO A 354 -30.17 -29.63 35.99
N ALA A 355 -30.58 -30.28 34.91
CA ALA A 355 -31.75 -31.16 34.91
C ALA A 355 -31.46 -32.48 35.64
N LEU A 356 -32.37 -32.89 36.53
CA LEU A 356 -32.26 -34.13 37.30
C LEU A 356 -33.05 -35.28 36.65
N GLY A 357 -32.31 -36.28 36.14
CA GLY A 357 -32.72 -37.69 36.10
C GLY A 357 -33.63 -38.16 34.95
N GLY A 358 -33.30 -39.32 34.38
CA GLY A 358 -34.20 -40.10 33.52
C GLY A 358 -33.54 -40.76 32.30
N PRO A 359 -33.05 -42.02 32.40
CA PRO A 359 -32.61 -42.79 31.24
C PRO A 359 -33.77 -43.57 30.59
N GLY A 360 -33.94 -43.48 29.27
CA GLY A 360 -34.99 -44.26 28.57
C GLY A 360 -34.97 -44.20 27.04
N ALA A 361 -34.73 -45.37 26.42
CA ALA A 361 -35.11 -45.81 25.07
C ALA A 361 -34.76 -44.98 23.80
N LEU A 362 -34.03 -45.64 22.89
CA LEU A 362 -34.38 -45.98 21.49
C LEU A 362 -35.45 -45.08 20.78
N ASN A 363 -35.33 -44.71 19.49
CA ASN A 363 -34.86 -45.52 18.35
C ASN A 363 -34.51 -44.63 17.12
N ASN A 364 -34.06 -45.25 16.02
CA ASN A 364 -33.76 -44.63 14.72
C ASN A 364 -34.94 -43.86 14.08
N THR A 365 -34.63 -42.76 13.40
CA THR A 365 -35.03 -42.59 11.99
C THR A 365 -34.09 -41.62 11.27
N ALA A 366 -33.68 -41.97 10.04
CA ALA A 366 -33.01 -41.04 9.14
C ALA A 366 -34.02 -40.50 8.13
N GLY A 367 -33.99 -39.19 7.84
CA GLY A 367 -34.85 -38.59 6.82
C GLY A 367 -34.74 -37.06 6.71
N ASN A 368 -34.85 -36.57 5.48
CA ASN A 368 -35.17 -35.19 5.11
C ASN A 368 -34.20 -34.07 5.57
N ALA A 369 -33.05 -34.02 4.90
CA ALA A 369 -32.53 -32.71 4.47
C ALA A 369 -33.44 -32.09 3.38
N ALA A 370 -33.18 -30.83 3.01
CA ALA A 370 -33.83 -30.08 1.91
C ALA A 370 -35.29 -29.59 2.14
N ALA A 371 -35.48 -28.66 3.08
CA ALA A 371 -36.72 -27.86 3.19
C ALA A 371 -36.48 -26.42 3.72
N ALA A 372 -35.47 -25.70 3.21
CA ALA A 372 -35.06 -24.39 3.77
C ALA A 372 -34.62 -23.32 2.75
N VAL A 373 -34.97 -23.45 1.46
CA VAL A 373 -34.59 -22.46 0.41
C VAL A 373 -35.80 -22.14 -0.49
N ALA A 374 -36.83 -21.49 0.08
CA ALA A 374 -38.05 -21.10 -0.64
C ALA A 374 -38.74 -19.83 -0.10
N ALA A 375 -38.02 -18.99 0.66
CA ALA A 375 -38.59 -17.83 1.37
C ALA A 375 -37.93 -16.48 1.01
N ALA A 376 -37.40 -16.35 -0.21
CA ALA A 376 -36.58 -15.19 -0.64
C ALA A 376 -37.01 -14.56 -1.98
N LEU A 377 -38.10 -15.03 -2.61
CA LEU A 377 -38.63 -14.49 -3.87
C LEU A 377 -40.14 -14.23 -3.74
N GLY A 378 -40.48 -13.03 -3.30
CA GLY A 378 -41.87 -12.62 -3.06
C GLY A 378 -42.64 -12.34 -4.35
N ILE A 379 -43.31 -13.35 -4.90
CA ILE A 379 -44.25 -13.21 -6.01
C ILE A 379 -45.57 -13.90 -5.61
N SER A 380 -46.63 -13.11 -5.40
CA SER A 380 -47.96 -13.63 -5.09
C SER A 380 -48.62 -14.21 -6.33
N SER A 381 -48.86 -15.52 -6.34
CA SER A 381 -49.65 -16.18 -7.38
C SER A 381 -51.15 -15.96 -7.15
N LEU A 382 -51.83 -15.36 -8.13
CA LEU A 382 -53.29 -15.39 -8.22
C LEU A 382 -53.73 -16.53 -9.12
N THR A 383 -54.78 -17.23 -8.70
CA THR A 383 -55.36 -18.39 -9.40
C THR A 383 -56.03 -17.98 -10.71
N GLY A 384 -55.70 -18.65 -11.81
CA GLY A 384 -56.23 -18.34 -13.14
C GLY A 384 -57.58 -18.99 -13.47
N SER A 385 -58.12 -18.62 -14.63
CA SER A 385 -59.13 -19.37 -15.39
C SER A 385 -59.06 -18.98 -16.87
N SER A 386 -59.43 -19.89 -17.76
CA SER A 386 -59.15 -19.82 -19.19
C SER A 386 -60.31 -19.30 -20.04
N ILE A 387 -60.01 -18.50 -21.07
CA ILE A 387 -60.78 -18.43 -22.32
C ILE A 387 -59.86 -18.11 -23.51
N ASN A 388 -60.31 -18.41 -24.73
CA ASN A 388 -59.51 -18.48 -25.95
C ASN A 388 -60.19 -17.73 -27.11
N SER A 389 -59.54 -16.71 -27.69
CA SER A 389 -59.89 -16.16 -29.00
C SER A 389 -58.84 -15.18 -29.55
N THR A 390 -58.54 -15.29 -30.84
CA THR A 390 -57.73 -14.37 -31.66
C THR A 390 -58.39 -12.99 -31.84
N ILE A 391 -57.60 -11.91 -32.03
CA ILE A 391 -57.77 -10.78 -33.00
C ILE A 391 -56.94 -9.54 -32.58
N GLY A 392 -56.36 -8.83 -33.56
CA GLY A 392 -56.24 -7.35 -33.51
C GLY A 392 -54.92 -6.71 -33.01
N LEU A 393 -54.10 -6.25 -33.95
CA LEU A 393 -53.21 -5.07 -33.76
C LEU A 393 -54.06 -3.79 -33.87
N PRO A 394 -53.72 -2.69 -33.15
CA PRO A 394 -52.75 -1.72 -33.71
C PRO A 394 -51.83 -1.01 -32.70
N LEU A 395 -50.69 -0.51 -33.21
CA LEU A 395 -49.81 0.49 -32.57
C LEU A 395 -50.05 1.88 -33.18
N PRO A 396 -50.00 2.95 -32.37
CA PRO A 396 -49.41 4.23 -32.82
C PRO A 396 -48.58 4.93 -31.68
N PRO A 397 -47.94 6.10 -31.87
CA PRO A 397 -46.66 6.15 -32.60
C PRO A 397 -45.57 7.07 -31.99
N SER A 398 -44.33 6.84 -32.43
CA SER A 398 -43.19 7.77 -32.62
C SER A 398 -43.11 9.15 -31.93
N LEU A 399 -41.91 9.46 -31.41
CA LEU A 399 -41.28 10.78 -31.56
C LEU A 399 -39.82 10.60 -32.01
N LEU A 400 -39.24 11.59 -32.70
CA LEU A 400 -38.11 11.40 -33.64
C LEU A 400 -37.08 12.54 -33.55
N GLY A 401 -35.79 12.23 -33.76
CA GLY A 401 -34.70 13.20 -33.99
C GLY A 401 -33.47 12.93 -33.12
N ALA A 402 -32.23 13.00 -33.60
CA ALA A 402 -31.75 13.23 -34.98
C ALA A 402 -30.43 12.46 -35.22
N ALA A 403 -30.00 12.33 -36.48
CA ALA A 403 -28.86 11.51 -36.89
C ALA A 403 -27.67 12.33 -37.44
N ALA A 404 -26.47 11.75 -37.36
CA ALA A 404 -25.28 12.18 -38.09
C ALA A 404 -24.49 10.94 -38.57
N ASN A 405 -24.03 10.96 -39.83
CA ASN A 405 -23.31 9.85 -40.45
C ASN A 405 -21.79 9.89 -40.14
N PHE A 406 -21.11 8.74 -40.24
CA PHE A 406 -20.08 8.47 -41.26
C PHE A 406 -19.82 6.93 -41.35
N PRO A 407 -19.33 6.37 -42.48
CA PRO A 407 -19.56 4.97 -42.84
C PRO A 407 -18.42 3.99 -42.51
N ILE A 408 -18.77 2.69 -42.56
CA ILE A 408 -17.85 1.55 -42.57
C ILE A 408 -17.39 1.27 -44.01
N THR A 409 -16.11 0.94 -44.21
CA THR A 409 -15.54 0.50 -45.50
C THR A 409 -15.21 -1.00 -45.51
N SER A 410 -15.44 -1.67 -46.64
CA SER A 410 -14.97 -3.04 -46.91
C SER A 410 -14.94 -3.32 -48.42
N ILE A 411 -14.38 -4.48 -48.81
CA ILE A 411 -14.19 -5.00 -50.19
C ILE A 411 -13.02 -4.36 -50.96
N GLY A 412 -12.15 -5.19 -51.55
CA GLY A 412 -11.06 -4.74 -52.42
C GLY A 412 -9.88 -5.70 -52.59
N ALA A 413 -10.11 -6.96 -52.95
CA ALA A 413 -9.04 -7.92 -53.30
C ALA A 413 -9.25 -8.48 -54.71
N SER A 414 -8.19 -8.52 -55.53
CA SER A 414 -8.21 -8.89 -56.95
C SER A 414 -7.34 -10.13 -57.25
N SER A 415 -7.50 -10.72 -58.44
CA SER A 415 -7.09 -12.11 -58.73
C SER A 415 -6.26 -12.29 -60.02
N SER A 416 -5.17 -13.05 -59.93
CA SER A 416 -4.47 -13.77 -61.02
C SER A 416 -3.27 -14.57 -60.45
N GLY A 417 -2.89 -15.76 -60.94
CA GLY A 417 -3.58 -16.70 -61.84
C GLY A 417 -2.74 -17.94 -62.24
N ASN A 418 -3.43 -19.05 -62.56
CA ASN A 418 -3.00 -20.27 -63.29
C ASN A 418 -2.03 -21.35 -62.70
N GLY A 419 -2.41 -22.63 -62.95
CA GLY A 419 -1.55 -23.84 -62.97
C GLY A 419 -1.46 -24.66 -61.66
N GLY A 420 -1.53 -26.00 -61.65
CA GLY A 420 -1.84 -26.97 -62.71
C GLY A 420 -1.30 -28.41 -62.45
N VAL A 421 -2.16 -29.31 -61.93
CA VAL A 421 -2.13 -30.81 -61.82
C VAL A 421 -1.14 -31.62 -62.71
N PRO A 422 -0.71 -32.87 -62.34
CA PRO A 422 -1.56 -33.95 -61.77
C PRO A 422 -0.96 -34.89 -60.69
N SER A 423 -1.77 -35.90 -60.30
CA SER A 423 -1.62 -36.79 -59.12
C SER A 423 -1.13 -38.22 -59.44
N ALA A 424 -0.48 -38.88 -58.47
CA ALA A 424 -0.55 -40.33 -58.16
C ALA A 424 0.25 -40.64 -56.86
N GLY A 425 -0.05 -41.64 -56.02
CA GLY A 425 -1.23 -42.50 -55.96
C GLY A 425 -1.02 -43.77 -55.09
N GLY A 426 -1.81 -43.94 -54.01
CA GLY A 426 -1.93 -45.21 -53.24
C GLY A 426 -0.81 -45.54 -52.23
N ILE A 427 -0.89 -46.61 -51.42
CA ILE A 427 -2.07 -47.41 -50.98
C ILE A 427 -1.73 -48.30 -49.74
N LEU A 428 -2.73 -48.55 -48.87
CA LEU A 428 -2.88 -49.65 -47.87
C LEU A 428 -1.87 -49.91 -46.70
N THR A 429 -2.45 -50.03 -45.49
CA THR A 429 -2.16 -51.04 -44.41
C THR A 429 -0.83 -51.06 -43.63
N ASN A 430 -0.73 -51.56 -42.38
CA ASN A 430 -1.69 -51.71 -41.25
C ASN A 430 -0.90 -52.12 -39.97
N SER A 431 -1.49 -51.91 -38.77
CA SER A 431 -1.31 -52.69 -37.51
C SER A 431 0.09 -53.02 -36.96
N GLY A 432 0.34 -52.67 -35.68
CA GLY A 432 1.46 -53.24 -34.91
C GLY A 432 1.64 -52.61 -33.52
N GLY A 433 1.29 -53.36 -32.46
CA GLY A 433 1.30 -52.92 -31.05
C GLY A 433 2.55 -53.29 -30.22
N PRO A 434 2.51 -53.15 -28.88
CA PRO A 434 3.67 -52.69 -28.10
C PRO A 434 4.16 -53.62 -26.96
N THR A 435 5.40 -53.43 -26.47
CA THR A 435 5.83 -53.91 -25.12
C THR A 435 7.11 -53.24 -24.54
N ALA A 436 7.01 -52.84 -23.27
CA ALA A 436 7.94 -53.01 -22.13
C ALA A 436 9.45 -52.57 -22.10
N ILE A 437 9.78 -51.93 -20.97
CA ILE A 437 11.07 -51.63 -20.29
C ILE A 437 11.69 -52.91 -19.64
N PRO A 438 12.95 -53.00 -19.08
CA PRO A 438 13.62 -52.01 -18.17
C PRO A 438 15.18 -51.89 -18.09
N ALA A 439 15.64 -50.78 -17.47
CA ALA A 439 16.78 -50.54 -16.53
C ALA A 439 18.21 -51.16 -16.66
N LEU A 440 19.26 -50.34 -16.37
CA LEU A 440 20.32 -50.58 -15.35
C LEU A 440 21.34 -49.40 -15.16
N LEU A 441 22.09 -49.42 -14.03
CA LEU A 441 23.09 -48.44 -13.49
C LEU A 441 24.02 -49.19 -12.48
N PRO A 442 25.07 -48.57 -11.86
CA PRO A 442 25.82 -47.35 -12.17
C PRO A 442 27.24 -47.71 -12.69
N PRO A 443 28.35 -47.90 -11.92
CA PRO A 443 29.03 -47.16 -10.81
C PRO A 443 30.28 -46.37 -11.37
N SER A 444 31.27 -45.77 -10.67
CA SER A 444 31.53 -45.17 -9.32
C SER A 444 32.92 -44.48 -9.33
N GLY A 445 33.18 -43.42 -8.53
CA GLY A 445 34.56 -42.98 -8.19
C GLY A 445 34.77 -41.49 -7.83
N ASN A 446 35.39 -41.21 -6.67
CA ASN A 446 35.89 -39.90 -6.19
C ASN A 446 36.90 -40.16 -5.04
N PRO A 447 38.06 -39.48 -4.93
CA PRO A 447 38.21 -38.52 -3.81
C PRO A 447 39.25 -37.36 -3.95
N HIS A 448 39.22 -36.47 -2.95
CA HIS A 448 40.29 -35.58 -2.40
C HIS A 448 40.47 -34.10 -2.85
N LEU A 449 40.89 -33.32 -1.84
CA LEU A 449 41.31 -31.91 -1.79
C LEU A 449 42.73 -31.86 -1.17
N PRO A 450 43.54 -30.80 -1.39
CA PRO A 450 43.75 -29.83 -0.31
C PRO A 450 43.97 -28.35 -0.76
N GLN A 451 44.29 -27.48 0.21
CA GLN A 451 44.34 -26.01 0.14
C GLN A 451 45.55 -25.44 -0.65
N ASN A 452 45.41 -24.25 -1.24
CA ASN A 452 45.98 -23.00 -0.67
C ASN A 452 45.59 -21.70 -1.43
N ALA A 453 45.97 -20.54 -0.88
CA ALA A 453 45.54 -19.22 -1.34
C ALA A 453 46.59 -18.45 -2.17
N MET A 454 46.16 -17.54 -3.05
CA MET A 454 46.81 -16.24 -3.30
C MET A 454 45.97 -15.29 -4.18
N ALA A 455 46.28 -13.99 -4.09
CA ALA A 455 45.85 -12.89 -4.96
C ALA A 455 46.93 -11.78 -4.88
N PRO A 456 46.95 -10.73 -5.74
CA PRO A 456 46.09 -10.44 -6.89
C PRO A 456 46.89 -10.36 -8.22
N TYR A 457 46.20 -10.07 -9.34
CA TYR A 457 46.82 -9.69 -10.62
C TYR A 457 46.64 -8.21 -10.93
N ALA A 458 47.69 -7.57 -11.45
CA ALA A 458 47.67 -6.25 -12.08
C ALA A 458 48.57 -6.27 -13.34
N PRO A 459 48.17 -5.65 -14.48
CA PRO A 459 48.99 -5.64 -15.69
C PRO A 459 50.01 -4.48 -15.72
N PHE A 460 51.20 -4.76 -16.24
CA PHE A 460 52.24 -3.76 -16.55
C PHE A 460 51.93 -2.96 -17.82
N LEU A 461 52.50 -1.76 -17.92
CA LEU A 461 52.68 -1.01 -19.18
C LEU A 461 54.18 -0.70 -19.39
N PRO A 462 54.72 -0.83 -20.62
CA PRO A 462 56.12 -0.49 -20.93
C PRO A 462 56.31 1.01 -21.26
N PRO A 463 57.56 1.53 -21.27
CA PRO A 463 57.80 2.97 -21.12
C PRO A 463 58.39 3.70 -22.34
N GLY A 464 58.21 5.04 -22.34
CA GLY A 464 59.28 5.99 -22.66
C GLY A 464 59.31 6.62 -24.07
N LEU A 465 59.34 7.96 -24.10
CA LEU A 465 60.12 8.78 -25.04
C LEU A 465 60.25 10.22 -24.49
N THR A 466 61.26 10.98 -24.93
CA THR A 466 61.75 12.18 -24.22
C THR A 466 61.87 13.44 -25.09
N ALA A 467 61.48 14.58 -24.50
CA ALA A 467 62.00 15.95 -24.69
C ALA A 467 62.09 16.58 -26.11
N GLY A 468 61.59 17.82 -26.21
CA GLY A 468 61.81 18.74 -27.34
C GLY A 468 61.35 20.17 -27.00
N MET A 469 62.06 21.21 -27.47
CA MET A 469 61.84 22.62 -27.08
C MET A 469 61.12 23.43 -28.18
N GLY A 470 60.45 24.54 -27.79
CA GLY A 470 60.02 25.58 -28.74
C GLY A 470 59.20 26.72 -28.10
N LEU A 471 59.73 27.96 -28.12
CA LEU A 471 59.04 29.21 -27.74
C LEU A 471 59.58 30.39 -28.58
N PRO A 472 58.70 31.30 -29.05
CA PRO A 472 58.81 32.75 -28.75
C PRO A 472 57.47 33.30 -28.19
N GLN A 473 57.39 34.27 -27.25
CA GLN A 473 57.72 35.72 -27.34
C GLN A 473 56.88 36.50 -28.38
N LEU A 474 56.26 37.68 -28.14
CA LEU A 474 56.27 38.73 -27.07
C LEU A 474 54.80 39.16 -26.73
N ASN A 475 54.42 40.10 -25.83
CA ASN A 475 55.01 41.39 -25.39
C ASN A 475 54.53 41.83 -23.97
N GLN A 476 54.96 43.00 -23.44
CA GLN A 476 55.07 43.27 -21.98
C GLN A 476 54.33 44.52 -21.40
N THR A 477 53.71 44.35 -20.20
CA THR A 477 53.74 45.29 -19.01
C THR A 477 53.05 46.68 -19.12
N PRO A 478 52.91 47.54 -18.04
CA PRO A 478 53.54 47.49 -16.70
C PRO A 478 52.77 47.94 -15.40
N ILE A 479 53.32 47.52 -14.23
CA ILE A 479 53.47 48.26 -12.92
C ILE A 479 52.20 48.50 -12.03
N SER A 480 52.19 48.36 -10.68
CA SER A 480 53.17 47.90 -9.65
C SER A 480 52.53 47.40 -8.30
N ARG A 481 53.36 47.17 -7.25
CA ARG A 481 53.14 46.52 -5.91
C ARG A 481 53.56 47.50 -4.75
N PRO A 482 53.72 47.18 -3.42
CA PRO A 482 53.76 45.88 -2.67
C PRO A 482 53.13 45.81 -1.23
N GLY A 483 53.17 44.62 -0.60
CA GLY A 483 53.23 44.40 0.88
C GLY A 483 51.91 44.23 1.65
N ASN A 484 51.81 43.50 2.78
CA ASN A 484 52.78 42.61 3.46
C ASN A 484 52.05 41.54 4.35
N SER A 485 52.76 40.55 4.90
CA SER A 485 52.20 39.39 5.68
C SER A 485 52.81 39.28 7.10
N PRO A 486 52.70 38.15 7.85
CA PRO A 486 51.52 37.53 8.50
C PRO A 486 51.68 37.34 10.03
N ALA A 487 50.73 36.72 10.73
CA ALA A 487 50.88 36.21 12.12
C ALA A 487 50.04 34.93 12.37
N SER A 488 50.36 34.15 13.41
CA SER A 488 49.79 32.81 13.68
C SER A 488 49.58 32.50 15.18
N ASN A 489 48.67 31.56 15.44
CA ASN A 489 48.48 30.70 16.64
C ASN A 489 48.76 31.26 18.05
N GLY A 490 47.73 31.25 18.91
CA GLY A 490 47.88 31.36 20.37
C GLY A 490 46.68 30.77 21.12
N THR A 491 46.91 29.77 21.96
CA THR A 491 45.89 29.12 22.82
C THR A 491 45.80 29.76 24.20
N GLY A 492 44.61 29.92 24.77
CA GLY A 492 44.47 30.31 26.18
C GLY A 492 43.01 30.35 26.65
N SER A 493 42.73 29.69 27.79
CA SER A 493 41.42 29.67 28.45
C SER A 493 41.54 30.19 29.89
N THR A 494 40.55 30.98 30.35
CA THR A 494 39.93 30.86 31.71
C THR A 494 38.77 31.84 31.92
N ALA A 495 37.89 31.52 32.87
CA ALA A 495 36.73 32.29 33.36
C ALA A 495 37.08 33.70 33.90
N SER A 496 36.18 34.67 34.07
CA SER A 496 34.98 34.60 34.94
C SER A 496 34.22 35.94 35.06
N SER A 497 32.98 35.89 35.57
CA SER A 497 32.18 37.00 36.15
C SER A 497 31.66 38.14 35.26
N GLY A 498 30.45 38.66 35.56
CA GLY A 498 29.94 39.91 34.99
C GLY A 498 28.47 39.94 34.52
N SER A 499 27.49 39.86 35.43
CA SER A 499 26.11 40.36 35.16
C SER A 499 26.11 41.90 35.25
N PRO A 500 25.29 42.64 34.46
CA PRO A 500 23.87 42.78 34.81
C PRO A 500 22.88 43.08 33.64
N SER A 501 21.63 43.33 34.03
CA SER A 501 20.58 44.10 33.34
C SER A 501 19.94 43.58 32.04
N VAL A 502 18.61 43.48 32.11
CA VAL A 502 17.68 43.18 31.01
C VAL A 502 17.56 44.36 30.03
N THR A 503 17.63 44.06 28.74
CA THR A 503 16.95 44.83 27.68
C THR A 503 16.31 43.87 26.66
N SER A 504 15.20 44.30 26.04
CA SER A 504 14.34 43.45 25.21
C SER A 504 14.83 43.31 23.77
N VAL A 505 14.86 42.09 23.24
CA VAL A 505 15.13 41.77 21.83
C VAL A 505 13.84 41.30 21.14
N PRO A 506 13.37 41.97 20.07
CA PRO A 506 12.30 41.46 19.22
C PRO A 506 12.79 40.29 18.36
N SER A 507 12.02 39.21 18.26
CA SER A 507 12.36 38.03 17.47
C SER A 507 12.12 38.25 15.97
N GLY A 508 13.20 38.35 15.18
CA GLY A 508 13.10 38.48 13.72
C GLY A 508 12.94 37.15 12.99
N ILE A 509 11.73 36.59 12.91
CA ILE A 509 11.40 35.40 12.10
C ILE A 509 10.11 35.62 11.28
N ASP A 510 10.06 36.69 10.47
CA ASP A 510 8.95 36.97 9.54
C ASP A 510 9.40 37.10 8.06
N ASN A 511 10.70 37.28 7.80
CA ASN A 511 11.22 37.71 6.49
C ASN A 511 11.65 36.58 5.52
N MET A 512 11.10 35.36 5.65
CA MET A 512 11.30 34.29 4.64
C MET A 512 10.05 33.94 3.82
N HIS A 513 8.83 34.17 4.32
CA HIS A 513 7.61 33.86 3.56
C HIS A 513 7.30 34.87 2.44
N ALA A 514 7.73 36.12 2.56
CA ALA A 514 7.47 37.17 1.56
C ALA A 514 8.17 36.92 0.21
N SER A 515 9.33 36.25 0.21
CA SER A 515 10.17 36.09 -1.00
C SER A 515 9.63 35.04 -1.97
N LEU A 516 9.01 33.96 -1.47
CA LEU A 516 8.46 32.90 -2.33
C LEU A 516 7.16 33.33 -3.04
N ALA A 517 6.32 34.13 -2.38
CA ALA A 517 5.06 34.61 -2.96
C ALA A 517 5.27 35.50 -4.19
N ALA A 518 6.37 36.25 -4.24
CA ALA A 518 6.70 37.13 -5.38
C ALA A 518 7.13 36.37 -6.64
N ALA A 519 7.65 35.15 -6.51
CA ALA A 519 8.18 34.38 -7.65
C ALA A 519 7.09 33.70 -8.50
N VAL A 520 5.90 33.43 -7.91
CA VAL A 520 4.85 32.63 -8.54
C VAL A 520 3.89 33.48 -9.42
N SER A 521 3.81 34.80 -9.20
CA SER A 521 2.94 35.69 -9.98
C SER A 521 3.47 36.05 -11.38
N ALA A 522 4.68 35.62 -11.73
CA ALA A 522 5.38 36.02 -12.96
C ALA A 522 4.95 35.27 -14.24
N PHE A 523 4.10 34.22 -14.14
CA PHE A 523 3.61 33.45 -15.29
C PHE A 523 2.08 33.28 -15.25
N ASN A 524 1.40 33.66 -16.34
CA ASN A 524 -0.05 33.58 -16.59
C ASN A 524 -1.00 34.36 -15.65
N PRO A 525 -1.24 35.67 -15.91
CA PRO A 525 -2.36 36.39 -15.34
C PRO A 525 -3.68 36.00 -16.04
N GLY A 526 -4.38 34.96 -15.54
CA GLY A 526 -5.58 34.42 -16.23
C GLY A 526 -6.71 33.83 -15.39
N TYR A 527 -6.48 33.35 -14.17
CA TYR A 527 -7.51 32.65 -13.36
C TYR A 527 -7.37 32.94 -11.85
N ALA A 528 -7.82 34.13 -11.41
CA ALA A 528 -7.79 34.51 -9.99
C ALA A 528 -8.89 35.54 -9.63
N LEU A 529 -10.18 35.20 -9.80
CA LEU A 529 -11.28 36.11 -9.45
C LEU A 529 -12.54 35.41 -8.90
N ARG A 530 -12.41 34.80 -7.72
CA ARG A 530 -13.49 34.57 -6.73
C ARG A 530 -12.91 34.10 -5.39
N CYS A 531 -13.73 34.15 -4.33
CA CYS A 531 -13.42 33.72 -2.97
C CYS A 531 -12.34 34.54 -2.22
N ALA A 532 -12.66 35.81 -1.95
CA ALA A 532 -12.13 36.52 -0.77
C ALA A 532 -13.26 36.69 0.25
N TYR A 533 -13.00 36.36 1.52
CA TYR A 533 -13.84 36.69 2.68
C TYR A 533 -12.93 37.19 3.82
N PRO A 534 -13.42 38.06 4.71
CA PRO A 534 -12.56 38.83 5.62
C PRO A 534 -12.17 38.06 6.90
N PRO A 535 -11.11 38.50 7.60
CA PRO A 535 -10.81 38.00 8.93
C PRO A 535 -11.82 38.52 9.96
N PHE A 536 -12.10 37.69 10.97
CA PHE A 536 -12.64 38.13 12.26
C PHE A 536 -11.50 38.20 13.28
N GLY A 537 -11.63 39.12 14.25
CA GLY A 537 -10.81 39.20 15.45
C GLY A 537 -11.65 39.09 16.72
#